data_AF-A0A925DWH2-F1
#
_entry.id   AF-A0A925DWH2-F1
#
_cell.length_a   1.000
_cell.length_b   1.000
_cell.length_c   1.000
_cell.angle_alpha   90.00
_cell.angle_beta   90.00
_cell.angle_gamma   90.00
#
_symmetry.space_group_name_H-M   'P 1'
#
loop_
_entity.id
_entity.type
_entity.pdbx_description
1 polymer ?
#
loop_
_entity_poly.entity_id
_entity_poly.type
_entity_poly.pdbx_seq_one_letter_code
_entity_poly.pdbx_strand_id
1 'polypeptide(L)'
;PVISLNGNLGSSYSSLAQTFTPSTLSEIKTGNYVFIGGSKTDVLAQQQNFSSTKTGYTQQLNNNLGNFIGINMQVPLFRNFQTKNNLKLAGIDLKNAQLQSDNAKLVLQQNIEQAYLNMTTSFEKYQVITGQLIHFEESFRSAEIRFNNGVINTTEYLITKNNFDKVKINLAQARYEYSFRVKLLDYYKGSNYNL
;
A
#
# COMPACT_ATOMS: atom_id res chain seq x y z
N PRO A 1 4.25 -31.16 8.28
CA PRO A 1 3.77 -31.06 9.67
C PRO A 1 3.68 -29.57 10.02
N VAL A 2 2.57 -29.13 10.61
CA VAL A 2 2.45 -27.76 11.13
C VAL A 2 2.34 -27.87 12.64
N ILE A 3 3.19 -27.15 13.37
CA ILE A 3 3.16 -27.07 14.84
C ILE A 3 2.68 -25.66 15.18
N SER A 4 1.67 -25.55 16.04
CA SER A 4 1.18 -24.27 16.54
C SER A 4 1.07 -24.29 18.06
N LEU A 5 1.37 -23.14 18.68
CA LEU A 5 1.20 -22.89 20.10
C LEU A 5 0.01 -21.94 20.26
N ASN A 6 -1.00 -22.36 21.03
CA ASN A 6 -2.18 -21.56 21.31
C ASN A 6 -2.30 -21.33 22.82
N GLY A 7 -2.69 -20.12 23.21
CA GLY A 7 -2.98 -19.81 24.60
C GLY A 7 -4.11 -18.79 24.72
N ASN A 8 -4.88 -18.88 25.80
CA ASN A 8 -5.94 -17.94 26.13
C ASN A 8 -5.87 -17.58 27.61
N LEU A 9 -6.15 -16.32 27.92
CA LEU A 9 -6.21 -15.82 29.28
C LEU A 9 -7.36 -14.82 29.36
N GLY A 10 -8.28 -15.05 30.29
CA GLY A 10 -9.49 -14.24 30.43
C GLY A 10 -10.14 -14.43 31.79
N SER A 11 -10.92 -13.44 32.21
CA SER A 11 -11.70 -13.52 33.45
C SER A 11 -13.08 -12.91 33.22
N SER A 12 -14.09 -13.47 33.89
CA SER A 12 -15.47 -13.01 33.77
C SER A 12 -15.93 -12.31 35.06
N TYR A 13 -16.67 -11.22 34.87
CA TYR A 13 -17.27 -10.46 35.97
C TYR A 13 -18.78 -10.66 36.00
N SER A 14 -19.37 -10.77 37.19
CA SER A 14 -20.82 -10.86 37.38
C SER A 14 -21.32 -9.78 38.34
N SER A 15 -22.34 -9.03 37.91
CA SER A 15 -23.00 -8.02 38.74
C SER A 15 -23.84 -8.61 39.87
N LEU A 16 -24.12 -9.92 39.82
CA LEU A 16 -24.94 -10.65 40.81
C LEU A 16 -24.10 -11.43 41.83
N ALA A 17 -22.78 -11.41 41.72
CA ALA A 17 -21.91 -12.12 42.67
C ALA A 17 -21.95 -11.46 44.05
N GLN A 18 -22.34 -12.26 45.05
CA GLN A 18 -22.48 -11.85 46.43
C GLN A 18 -21.72 -12.81 47.35
N THR A 19 -21.13 -12.27 48.40
CA THR A 19 -20.47 -13.03 49.47
C THR A 19 -21.33 -12.94 50.72
N PHE A 20 -21.71 -14.09 51.27
CA PHE A 20 -22.48 -14.19 52.50
C PHE A 20 -21.54 -14.27 53.69
N THR A 21 -21.61 -13.29 54.57
CA THR A 21 -20.83 -13.28 55.83
C THR A 21 -21.78 -13.48 57.00
N PRO A 22 -21.46 -14.34 57.99
CA PRO A 22 -22.31 -14.54 59.15
C PRO A 22 -22.48 -13.23 59.92
N SER A 23 -23.72 -12.87 60.17
CA SER A 23 -24.17 -11.68 60.89
C SER A 23 -24.75 -12.07 62.27
N THR A 24 -25.43 -11.12 62.92
CA THR A 24 -26.03 -11.26 64.25
C THR A 24 -26.95 -12.49 64.36
N LEU A 25 -26.94 -13.13 65.54
CA LEU A 25 -27.89 -14.19 65.86
C LEU A 25 -29.26 -13.56 66.16
N SER A 26 -30.33 -14.13 65.62
CA SER A 26 -31.70 -13.78 66.00
C SER A 26 -32.41 -14.99 66.57
N GLU A 27 -33.33 -14.76 67.52
CA GLU A 27 -34.16 -15.82 68.09
C GLU A 27 -35.46 -15.93 67.29
N ILE A 28 -35.72 -17.12 66.76
CA ILE A 28 -36.96 -17.44 66.05
C ILE A 28 -37.80 -18.40 66.88
N LYS A 29 -39.11 -18.22 66.85
CA LYS A 29 -40.07 -19.18 67.43
C LYS A 29 -40.03 -20.47 66.62
N THR A 30 -39.75 -21.59 67.28
CA THR A 30 -39.62 -22.91 66.63
C THR A 30 -40.96 -23.53 66.20
N GLY A 31 -42.09 -22.87 66.48
CA GLY A 31 -43.43 -23.43 66.29
C GLY A 31 -43.83 -24.47 67.34
N ASN A 32 -42.88 -24.92 68.16
CA ASN A 32 -43.12 -25.73 69.35
C ASN A 32 -43.40 -24.84 70.56
N TYR A 33 -44.17 -25.37 71.49
CA TYR A 33 -44.60 -24.64 72.67
C TYR A 33 -44.58 -25.54 73.90
N VAL A 34 -44.46 -24.90 75.06
CA VAL A 34 -44.55 -25.54 76.36
C VAL A 34 -45.60 -24.80 77.19
N PHE A 35 -46.36 -25.51 78.03
CA PHE A 35 -47.33 -24.89 78.92
C PHE A 35 -46.68 -24.58 80.26
N ILE A 36 -46.60 -23.30 80.60
CA ILE A 36 -46.10 -22.84 81.90
C ILE A 36 -47.24 -22.12 82.59
N GLY A 37 -47.69 -22.65 83.72
CA GLY A 37 -48.84 -22.10 84.46
C GLY A 37 -50.16 -22.13 83.67
N GLY A 38 -50.36 -23.15 82.83
CA GLY A 38 -51.58 -23.32 82.03
C GLY A 38 -51.69 -22.43 80.78
N SER A 39 -50.73 -21.53 80.55
CA SER A 39 -50.64 -20.70 79.34
C SER A 39 -49.56 -21.21 78.38
N LYS A 40 -49.86 -21.17 77.09
CA LYS A 40 -49.02 -21.69 76.01
C LYS A 40 -47.89 -20.70 75.70
N THR A 41 -46.62 -21.10 75.89
CA THR A 41 -45.46 -20.24 75.59
C THR A 41 -44.57 -20.89 74.54
N ASP A 42 -44.20 -20.12 73.51
CA ASP A 42 -43.39 -20.62 72.39
C ASP A 42 -41.92 -20.80 72.77
N VAL A 43 -41.31 -21.88 72.31
CA VAL A 43 -39.87 -22.14 72.48
C VAL A 43 -39.08 -21.43 71.38
N LEU A 44 -38.11 -20.60 71.78
CA LEU A 44 -37.24 -19.87 70.86
C LEU A 44 -35.96 -20.68 70.58
N ALA A 45 -35.45 -20.61 69.35
CA ALA A 45 -34.14 -21.11 68.97
C ALA A 45 -33.32 -20.01 68.30
N GLN A 46 -32.00 -20.02 68.52
CA GLN A 46 -31.09 -19.08 67.86
C GLN A 46 -30.79 -19.52 66.43
N GLN A 47 -30.99 -18.61 65.49
CA GLN A 47 -30.59 -18.77 64.09
C GLN A 47 -29.49 -17.77 63.76
N GLN A 48 -28.44 -18.24 63.08
CA GLN A 48 -27.40 -17.38 62.54
C GLN A 48 -27.87 -16.75 61.23
N ASN A 49 -27.99 -15.42 61.23
CA ASN A 49 -28.32 -14.68 60.02
C ASN A 49 -27.05 -14.47 59.20
N PHE A 50 -27.18 -14.37 57.88
CA PHE A 50 -26.07 -14.04 57.00
C PHE A 50 -26.37 -12.70 56.33
N SER A 51 -25.38 -11.80 56.32
CA SER A 51 -25.46 -10.57 55.54
C SER A 51 -24.80 -10.78 54.19
N SER A 52 -25.53 -10.41 53.14
CA SER A 52 -25.03 -10.48 51.77
C SER A 52 -24.35 -9.16 51.40
N THR A 53 -23.10 -9.25 50.95
CA THR A 53 -22.36 -8.10 50.42
C THR A 53 -21.91 -8.38 48.99
N LYS A 54 -21.89 -7.36 48.14
CA LYS A 54 -21.44 -7.53 46.74
C LYS A 54 -19.95 -7.89 46.72
N THR A 55 -19.61 -8.98 46.02
CA THR A 55 -18.22 -9.42 45.91
C THR A 55 -17.40 -8.38 45.12
N GLY A 56 -16.26 -7.95 45.66
CA GLY A 56 -15.41 -6.93 45.05
C GLY A 56 -14.88 -7.33 43.67
N TYR A 57 -14.71 -6.36 42.76
CA TYR A 57 -14.30 -6.58 41.37
C TYR A 57 -12.99 -7.36 41.25
N THR A 58 -11.98 -7.00 42.04
CA THR A 58 -10.65 -7.66 42.04
C THR A 58 -10.73 -9.10 42.53
N GLN A 59 -11.56 -9.37 43.54
CA GLN A 59 -11.80 -10.73 44.03
C GLN A 59 -12.51 -11.59 42.98
N GLN A 60 -13.51 -11.03 42.27
CA GLN A 60 -14.16 -11.73 41.16
C GLN A 60 -13.19 -11.99 40.00
N LEU A 61 -12.34 -11.02 39.68
CA LEU A 61 -11.35 -11.15 38.61
C LEU A 61 -10.37 -12.30 38.90
N ASN A 62 -9.90 -12.41 40.14
CA ASN A 62 -9.02 -13.49 40.57
C ASN A 62 -9.73 -14.84 40.62
N ASN A 63 -10.93 -14.89 41.20
CA ASN A 63 -11.71 -16.12 41.34
C ASN A 63 -12.14 -16.71 39.98
N ASN A 64 -12.32 -15.87 38.96
CA ASN A 64 -12.78 -16.27 37.63
C ASN A 64 -11.68 -16.23 36.56
N LEU A 65 -10.40 -16.09 36.97
CA LEU A 65 -9.29 -16.07 36.02
C LEU A 65 -9.08 -17.46 35.41
N GLY A 66 -9.43 -17.61 34.13
CA GLY A 66 -9.15 -18.79 33.33
C GLY A 66 -7.91 -18.58 32.46
N ASN A 67 -6.99 -19.54 32.48
CA ASN A 67 -5.85 -19.59 31.59
C ASN A 67 -5.73 -20.97 30.92
N PHE A 68 -5.31 -20.98 29.66
CA PHE A 68 -5.07 -22.20 28.90
C PHE A 68 -3.85 -21.99 28.01
N ILE A 69 -2.97 -22.99 27.95
CA ILE A 69 -1.84 -23.03 27.01
C ILE A 69 -1.78 -24.46 26.45
N GLY A 70 -1.70 -24.59 25.14
CA GLY A 70 -1.64 -25.89 24.46
C GLY A 70 -0.84 -25.85 23.17
N ILE A 71 -0.08 -26.93 22.91
CA ILE A 71 0.67 -27.15 21.68
C ILE A 71 -0.13 -28.12 20.79
N ASN A 72 -0.29 -27.79 19.53
CA ASN A 72 -0.99 -28.61 18.54
C ASN A 72 -0.03 -28.98 17.40
N MET A 73 0.00 -30.26 17.01
CA MET A 73 0.77 -30.74 15.86
C MET A 73 -0.16 -31.42 14.88
N GLN A 74 -0.21 -30.92 13.63
CA GLN A 74 -0.99 -31.54 12.56
C GLN A 74 -0.06 -32.12 11.49
N VAL A 75 -0.13 -33.44 11.32
CA VAL A 75 0.57 -34.18 10.25
C VAL A 75 -0.47 -34.85 9.36
N PRO A 76 -0.84 -34.25 8.22
CA PRO A 76 -1.79 -34.86 7.31
C PRO A 76 -1.13 -36.01 6.57
N LEU A 77 -1.70 -37.21 6.70
CA LEU A 77 -1.16 -38.45 6.10
C LEU A 77 -1.43 -38.53 4.60
N PHE A 78 -2.57 -37.98 4.13
CA PHE A 78 -2.91 -37.91 2.72
C PHE A 78 -3.67 -36.61 2.42
N ARG A 79 -3.20 -35.85 1.42
CA ARG A 79 -3.77 -34.54 1.02
C ARG A 79 -4.44 -34.60 -0.36
N ASN A 80 -5.05 -35.72 -0.76
CA ASN A 80 -5.71 -35.90 -2.07
C ASN A 80 -4.94 -35.27 -3.26
N PHE A 81 -3.63 -35.54 -3.34
CA PHE A 81 -2.70 -34.96 -4.32
C PHE A 81 -2.54 -33.42 -4.37
N GLN A 82 -3.17 -32.66 -3.47
CA GLN A 82 -3.10 -31.19 -3.43
C GLN A 82 -1.66 -30.66 -3.36
N THR A 83 -0.78 -31.31 -2.58
CA THR A 83 0.63 -30.89 -2.48
C THR A 83 1.37 -31.01 -3.82
N LYS A 84 1.09 -32.06 -4.61
CA LYS A 84 1.66 -32.24 -5.94
C LYS A 84 1.11 -31.20 -6.92
N ASN A 85 -0.18 -30.90 -6.83
CA ASN A 85 -0.81 -29.86 -7.66
C ASN A 85 -0.25 -28.47 -7.33
N ASN A 86 -0.11 -28.12 -6.05
CA ASN A 86 0.47 -26.85 -5.62
C ASN A 86 1.93 -26.71 -6.07
N LEU A 87 2.70 -27.80 -6.06
CA LEU A 87 4.06 -27.78 -6.60
C LEU A 87 4.08 -27.54 -8.12
N LYS A 88 3.17 -28.18 -8.87
CA LYS A 88 3.02 -27.93 -10.31
C LYS A 88 2.62 -26.50 -10.62
N LEU A 89 1.67 -25.94 -9.85
CA LEU A 89 1.25 -24.55 -9.96
C LEU A 89 2.41 -23.59 -9.67
N ALA A 90 3.16 -23.81 -8.59
CA ALA A 90 4.35 -23.02 -8.29
C ALA A 90 5.41 -23.10 -9.42
N GLY A 91 5.54 -24.26 -10.08
CA GLY A 91 6.39 -24.40 -11.26
C GLY A 91 5.89 -23.61 -12.48
N ILE A 92 4.57 -23.54 -12.69
CA ILE A 92 3.95 -22.70 -13.73
C ILE A 92 4.16 -21.22 -13.41
N ASP A 93 3.96 -20.81 -12.15
CA ASP A 93 4.15 -19.44 -11.70
C ASP A 93 5.61 -18.98 -11.88
N LEU A 94 6.58 -19.85 -11.57
CA LEU A 94 7.99 -19.60 -11.84
C LEU A 94 8.25 -19.37 -13.35
N LYS A 95 7.68 -20.22 -14.21
CA LYS A 95 7.82 -20.07 -15.67
C LYS A 95 7.17 -18.78 -16.17
N ASN A 96 6.01 -18.40 -15.62
CA ASN A 96 5.34 -17.15 -15.93
C ASN A 96 6.20 -15.94 -15.52
N ALA A 97 6.79 -15.97 -14.33
CA ALA A 97 7.70 -14.92 -13.87
C ALA A 97 8.95 -14.80 -14.76
N GLN A 98 9.50 -15.93 -15.23
CA GLN A 98 10.60 -15.94 -16.19
C GLN A 98 10.19 -15.30 -17.53
N LEU A 99 9.04 -15.69 -18.09
CA LEU A 99 8.52 -15.10 -19.32
C LEU A 99 8.24 -13.60 -19.19
N GLN A 100 7.73 -13.15 -18.03
CA GLN A 100 7.55 -11.73 -17.75
C GLN A 100 8.88 -10.98 -17.71
N SER A 101 9.91 -11.56 -17.10
CA SER A 101 11.26 -10.99 -17.08
C SER A 101 11.85 -10.89 -18.49
N ASP A 102 11.69 -11.94 -19.30
CA ASP A 102 12.16 -11.95 -20.70
C ASP A 102 11.42 -10.91 -21.55
N ASN A 103 10.11 -10.79 -21.37
CA ASN A 103 9.31 -9.77 -22.03
C ASN A 103 9.73 -8.35 -21.62
N ALA A 104 9.94 -8.10 -20.33
CA ALA A 104 10.42 -6.82 -19.84
C ALA A 104 11.80 -6.45 -20.43
N LYS A 105 12.70 -7.43 -20.55
CA LYS A 105 14.01 -7.26 -21.20
C LYS A 105 13.86 -6.91 -22.68
N LEU A 106 12.98 -7.59 -23.40
CA LEU A 106 12.73 -7.33 -24.81
C LEU A 106 12.12 -5.93 -25.03
N VAL A 107 11.15 -5.53 -24.19
CA VAL A 107 10.57 -4.18 -24.22
C VAL A 107 11.64 -3.13 -23.94
N LEU A 108 12.54 -3.35 -22.98
CA LEU A 108 13.65 -2.44 -22.72
C LEU A 108 14.59 -2.31 -23.93
N GLN A 109 14.92 -3.43 -24.59
CA GLN A 109 15.74 -3.42 -25.81
C GLN A 109 15.08 -2.60 -26.93
N GLN A 110 13.79 -2.85 -27.19
CA GLN A 110 13.01 -2.10 -28.18
C GLN A 110 12.97 -0.60 -27.86
N ASN A 111 12.79 -0.23 -26.59
CA ASN A 111 12.79 1.17 -26.17
C ASN A 111 14.15 1.84 -26.38
N ILE A 112 15.26 1.14 -26.11
CA ILE A 112 16.62 1.64 -26.36
C ILE A 112 16.85 1.84 -27.86
N GLU A 113 16.48 0.86 -28.69
CA GLU A 113 16.62 0.94 -30.14
C GLU A 113 15.80 2.11 -30.71
N GLN A 114 14.53 2.23 -30.30
CA GLN A 114 13.68 3.33 -30.72
C GLN A 114 14.21 4.68 -30.25
N ALA A 115 14.74 4.78 -29.03
CA ALA A 115 15.36 6.00 -28.52
C ALA A 115 16.61 6.39 -29.34
N TYR A 116 17.43 5.41 -29.73
CA TYR A 116 18.61 5.62 -30.57
C TYR A 116 18.25 6.10 -31.98
N LEU A 117 17.24 5.49 -32.60
CA LEU A 117 16.72 5.93 -33.90
C LEU A 117 16.17 7.35 -33.82
N ASN A 118 15.35 7.64 -32.81
CA ASN A 118 14.80 8.98 -32.60
C ASN A 118 15.89 10.04 -32.38
N MET A 119 16.95 9.70 -31.64
CA MET A 119 18.12 10.57 -31.46
C MET A 119 18.82 10.82 -32.79
N THR A 120 19.11 9.78 -33.55
CA THR A 120 19.77 9.89 -34.86
C THR A 120 18.96 10.75 -35.83
N THR A 121 17.66 10.48 -35.98
CA THR A 121 16.79 11.28 -36.84
C THR A 121 16.70 12.75 -36.38
N SER A 122 16.67 13.01 -35.07
CA SER A 122 16.68 14.39 -34.55
C SER A 122 18.00 15.12 -34.83
N PHE A 123 19.13 14.41 -34.84
CA PHE A 123 20.43 14.95 -35.22
C PHE A 123 20.49 15.31 -36.71
N GLU A 124 20.03 14.41 -37.58
CA GLU A 124 19.93 14.66 -39.02
C GLU A 124 19.03 15.86 -39.32
N LYS A 125 17.86 15.94 -38.67
CA LYS A 125 16.95 17.09 -38.77
C LYS A 125 17.64 18.40 -38.35
N TYR A 126 18.39 18.39 -37.25
CA TYR A 126 19.17 19.54 -36.82
C TYR A 126 20.21 19.97 -37.86
N GLN A 127 20.93 19.03 -38.48
CA GLN A 127 21.88 19.34 -39.56
C GLN A 127 21.19 19.92 -40.79
N VAL A 128 20.08 19.33 -41.23
CA VAL A 128 19.31 19.82 -42.38
C VAL A 128 18.81 21.25 -42.15
N ILE A 129 18.23 21.54 -40.98
CA ILE A 129 17.73 22.87 -40.65
C ILE A 129 18.88 23.88 -40.52
N THR A 130 20.04 23.45 -40.03
CA THR A 130 21.25 24.30 -40.01
C THR A 130 21.67 24.68 -41.43
N GLY A 131 21.65 23.75 -42.38
CA GLY A 131 21.87 24.04 -43.80
C GLY A 131 20.81 24.98 -44.39
N GLN A 132 19.53 24.75 -44.07
CA GLN A 132 18.44 25.64 -44.49
C GLN A 132 18.64 27.07 -43.99
N LEU A 133 19.11 27.27 -42.75
CA LEU A 133 19.34 28.60 -42.21
C LEU A 133 20.28 29.42 -43.10
N ILE A 134 21.38 28.82 -43.56
CA ILE A 134 22.36 29.48 -44.44
C ILE A 134 21.70 29.91 -45.76
N HIS A 135 20.87 29.05 -46.36
CA HIS A 135 20.18 29.37 -47.62
C HIS A 135 19.12 30.46 -47.46
N PHE A 136 18.36 30.44 -46.37
CA PHE A 136 17.34 31.45 -46.09
C PHE A 136 17.97 32.78 -45.66
N GLU A 137 19.12 32.75 -44.99
CA GLU A 137 19.92 33.94 -44.67
C GLU A 137 20.38 34.63 -45.94
N GLU A 138 20.97 33.89 -46.88
CA GLU A 138 21.44 34.44 -48.14
C GLU A 138 20.28 34.96 -49.01
N SER A 139 19.15 34.24 -49.02
CA SER A 139 17.93 34.69 -49.71
C SER A 139 17.40 35.98 -49.12
N PHE A 140 17.38 36.11 -47.79
CA PHE A 140 16.98 37.32 -47.10
C PHE A 140 17.93 38.48 -47.38
N ARG A 141 19.24 38.24 -47.34
CA ARG A 141 20.27 39.24 -47.69
C ARG A 141 20.09 39.77 -49.11
N SER A 142 19.83 38.88 -50.08
CA SER A 142 19.56 39.26 -51.48
C SER A 142 18.28 40.09 -51.60
N ALA A 143 17.20 39.70 -50.90
CA ALA A 143 15.95 40.45 -50.87
C ALA A 143 16.13 41.83 -50.21
N GLU A 144 16.90 41.93 -49.13
CA GLU A 144 17.22 43.20 -48.45
C GLU A 144 17.94 44.17 -49.40
N ILE A 145 18.97 43.70 -50.12
CA ILE A 145 19.67 44.52 -51.12
C ILE A 145 18.70 44.97 -52.21
N ARG A 146 17.88 44.07 -52.76
CA ARG A 146 16.92 44.42 -53.81
C ARG A 146 15.85 45.41 -53.34
N PHE A 147 15.37 45.27 -52.11
CA PHE A 147 14.39 46.17 -51.50
C PHE A 147 14.98 47.57 -51.30
N ASN A 148 16.20 47.65 -50.77
CA ASN A 148 16.91 48.93 -50.57
C ASN A 148 17.20 49.65 -51.89
N ASN A 149 17.33 48.91 -53.00
CA ASN A 149 17.47 49.46 -54.35
C ASN A 149 16.13 49.68 -55.07
N GLY A 150 14.99 49.46 -54.41
CA GLY A 150 13.65 49.64 -54.99
C GLY A 150 13.24 48.62 -56.05
N VAL A 151 13.93 47.47 -56.14
CA VAL A 151 13.69 46.42 -57.15
C VAL A 151 12.53 45.48 -56.76
N ILE A 152 12.29 45.29 -55.46
CA ILE A 152 11.18 44.46 -54.94
C ILE A 152 10.27 45.28 -54.02
N ASN A 153 9.03 44.84 -53.85
CA ASN A 153 8.07 45.51 -52.97
C ASN A 153 8.19 45.04 -51.50
N THR A 154 7.52 45.76 -50.60
CA THR A 154 7.50 45.45 -49.16
C THR A 154 6.94 44.05 -48.86
N THR A 155 5.97 43.57 -49.64
CA THR A 155 5.35 42.26 -49.43
C THR A 155 6.36 41.14 -49.68
N GLU A 156 7.11 41.18 -50.79
CA GLU A 156 8.17 40.22 -51.12
C GLU A 156 9.29 40.22 -50.09
N TYR A 157 9.71 41.41 -49.63
CA TYR A 157 10.69 41.54 -48.55
C TYR A 157 10.19 40.87 -47.25
N LEU A 158 8.95 41.16 -46.83
CA LEU A 158 8.37 40.59 -45.62
C LEU A 158 8.20 39.07 -45.71
N ILE A 159 7.82 38.52 -46.87
CA ILE A 159 7.74 37.06 -47.07
C ILE A 159 9.12 36.43 -46.84
N THR A 160 10.17 36.99 -47.43
CA THR A 160 11.53 36.45 -47.31
C THR A 160 12.06 36.55 -45.88
N LYS A 161 11.83 37.70 -45.22
CA LYS A 161 12.16 37.90 -43.81
C LYS A 161 11.44 36.89 -42.91
N ASN A 162 10.12 36.70 -43.11
CA ASN A 162 9.34 35.75 -42.34
C ASN A 162 9.85 34.31 -42.52
N ASN A 163 10.27 33.93 -43.73
CA ASN A 163 10.83 32.60 -43.98
C ASN A 163 12.17 32.41 -43.24
N PHE A 164 13.05 33.42 -43.25
CA PHE A 164 14.30 33.39 -42.49
C PHE A 164 14.05 33.31 -40.97
N ASP A 165 13.14 34.12 -40.44
CA ASP A 165 12.79 34.12 -39.02
C ASP A 165 12.16 32.77 -38.60
N LYS A 166 11.32 32.16 -39.45
CA LYS A 166 10.77 30.82 -39.22
C LYS A 166 11.87 29.76 -39.11
N VAL A 167 12.86 29.78 -39.99
CA VAL A 167 13.94 28.77 -39.98
C VAL A 167 14.82 28.91 -38.74
N LYS A 168 15.04 30.14 -38.23
CA LYS A 168 15.71 30.34 -36.93
C LYS A 168 14.96 29.68 -35.77
N ILE A 169 13.64 29.82 -35.74
CA ILE A 169 12.79 29.18 -34.71
C ILE A 169 12.88 27.65 -34.85
N ASN A 170 12.79 27.13 -36.07
CA ASN A 170 12.90 25.69 -36.33
C ASN A 170 14.27 25.14 -35.90
N LEU A 171 15.35 25.90 -36.09
CA LEU A 171 16.70 25.49 -35.65
C LEU A 171 16.78 25.38 -34.13
N ALA A 172 16.23 26.36 -33.42
CA ALA A 172 16.18 26.33 -31.95
C ALA A 172 15.39 25.10 -31.46
N GLN A 173 14.21 24.84 -32.05
CA GLN A 173 13.40 23.67 -31.73
C GLN A 173 14.15 22.36 -31.99
N ALA A 174 14.78 22.22 -33.17
CA ALA A 174 15.52 21.02 -33.53
C ALA A 174 16.74 20.77 -32.62
N ARG A 175 17.43 21.83 -32.20
CA ARG A 175 18.54 21.74 -31.24
C ARG A 175 18.06 21.21 -29.87
N TYR A 176 16.96 21.72 -29.35
CA TYR A 176 16.40 21.25 -28.08
C TYR A 176 15.84 19.83 -28.19
N GLU A 177 15.17 19.51 -29.30
CA GLU A 177 14.68 18.15 -29.58
C GLU A 177 15.84 17.15 -29.58
N TYR A 178 16.93 17.43 -30.30
CA TYR A 178 18.11 16.57 -30.31
C TYR A 178 18.73 16.41 -28.91
N SER A 179 18.94 17.50 -28.19
CA SER A 179 19.50 17.45 -26.83
C SER A 179 18.65 16.62 -25.88
N PHE A 180 17.32 16.74 -25.97
CA PHE A 180 16.40 15.92 -25.19
C PHE A 180 16.47 14.44 -25.57
N ARG A 181 16.53 14.10 -26.86
CA ARG A 181 16.63 12.70 -27.32
C ARG A 181 17.93 12.03 -26.86
N VAL A 182 19.04 12.76 -26.83
CA VAL A 182 20.31 12.27 -26.25
C VAL A 182 20.13 11.91 -24.78
N LYS A 183 19.56 12.81 -23.97
CA LYS A 183 19.32 12.56 -22.54
C LYS A 183 18.34 11.41 -22.29
N LEU A 184 17.31 11.27 -23.13
CA LEU A 184 16.37 10.17 -23.03
C LEU A 184 17.03 8.81 -23.34
N LEU A 185 17.94 8.76 -24.31
CA LEU A 185 18.71 7.55 -24.61
C LEU A 185 19.64 7.18 -23.44
N ASP A 186 20.31 8.16 -22.83
CA ASP A 186 21.16 7.94 -21.65
C ASP A 186 20.38 7.35 -20.48
N TYR A 187 19.15 7.83 -20.26
CA TYR A 187 18.22 7.30 -19.26
C TYR A 187 17.90 5.82 -19.52
N TYR A 188 17.53 5.45 -20.75
CA TYR A 188 17.22 4.05 -21.09
C TYR A 188 18.44 3.12 -21.00
N LYS A 189 19.65 3.64 -21.20
CA LYS A 189 20.91 2.87 -21.03
C LYS A 189 21.28 2.62 -19.57
N GLY A 190 20.53 3.14 -18.61
CA GLY A 190 20.83 2.98 -17.19
C GLY A 190 22.06 3.75 -16.73
N SER A 191 22.50 4.76 -17.48
CA SER A 191 23.52 5.70 -16.99
C SER A 191 22.88 6.55 -15.90
N ASN A 192 23.05 6.06 -14.66
CA ASN A 192 22.76 6.67 -13.37
C ASN A 192 22.36 8.15 -13.40
N TYR A 193 21.10 8.43 -13.09
CA TYR A 193 20.71 9.72 -12.53
C TYR A 193 20.72 9.60 -11.01
N ASN A 194 21.86 9.99 -10.39
CA ASN A 194 21.76 10.74 -9.15
C ASN A 194 21.24 12.13 -9.56
N LEU A 195 20.03 12.46 -9.11
CA LEU A 195 19.56 13.84 -9.10
C LEU A 195 20.39 14.66 -8.12
#